data_AF-A0A066U0Z5-F1
#
_entry.id   AF-A0A066U0Z5-F1
#
_cell.length_a   1.000
_cell.length_b   1.000
_cell.length_c   1.000
_cell.angle_alpha   90.00
_cell.angle_beta   90.00
_cell.angle_gamma   90.00
#
_symmetry.space_group_name_H-M   'P 1'
#
loop_
_entity.id
_entity.type
_entity.pdbx_description
1 polymer ?
#
loop_
_entity_poly.entity_id
_entity_poly.type
_entity_poly.pdbx_seq_one_letter_code
_entity_poly.pdbx_strand_id
1 'polypeptide(L)'
;MRSVRSPEFDGVTFHEVHARSVLNKVPDGSGVPFGWTVNPYRGCSHACTYCLEGGTRILMADGRTKALSDLKVGDEIYGTRGHGASRRLVPTRVEAHWTTLRAAYRVTLEDGTRLVAGGDHRFLTSKGWKHVTGSKFGAAQRPHLEPGTELIGVGRFAPTPDETLGYRAGYLCGMLRSGGFAAEPDAAARALQYLPDFGASVGFLKVPPDPDAHWQRGFLAGVFDLAGDYGRGVLAVAHDEPEIADAFAAALARFGFAHQLDEVPKFPTRQEIRVLGGVGEALRFFHVSNPAVTWKRSLEGAAIGASRRRVEAIEALGLQLPLFDITTGTGDFIADGMVSHNCFARNTHTYLDFDAGRDFDTQVVVKINAPQVLAAQLKKPSWRREHVAMGTNTDPYQRAEGRYRLMPGIITALARSGTPLSVLTKGTVLARDLPLLRDVARDVPVGLAVSIALLDEELQHRLEPGTPSPRARLELVRKAREAGLPCSVLVAPVLPWLTDSEEALDALFARLADVGATSVTAFALHLRPGAREWFGRWLAGTHPELVPRYRELYARGSYVRKAYREGLAERVGPLLRRHGLDRKDGFDPRAPELPAAAAAPAEQLRLL
;
A
#
# COMPACT_ATOMS: atom_id res chain seq x y z
N MET A 1 6.58 22.67 6.79
CA MET A 1 6.86 21.22 6.76
C MET A 1 8.03 21.02 5.82
N ARG A 2 9.11 20.37 6.26
CA ARG A 2 10.32 20.12 5.46
C ARG A 2 10.47 18.61 5.30
N SER A 3 10.62 18.13 4.07
CA SER A 3 10.82 16.69 3.82
C SER A 3 12.31 16.39 3.66
N VAL A 4 12.83 15.40 4.39
CA VAL A 4 14.24 15.01 4.39
C VAL A 4 14.36 13.53 4.06
N ARG A 5 15.19 13.20 3.07
CA ARG A 5 15.63 11.82 2.79
C ARG A 5 17.06 11.67 3.29
N SER A 6 17.35 10.61 4.02
CA SER A 6 18.67 10.35 4.59
C SER A 6 19.24 9.06 4.01
N PRO A 7 20.50 9.04 3.53
CA PRO A 7 21.13 7.83 2.99
C PRO A 7 21.15 6.65 3.97
N GLU A 8 21.19 6.94 5.27
CA GLU A 8 21.18 5.95 6.37
C GLU A 8 19.82 5.25 6.56
N PHE A 9 18.75 5.80 5.97
CA PHE A 9 17.38 5.32 6.08
C PHE A 9 16.78 5.18 4.67
N ASP A 10 17.38 4.29 3.88
CA ASP A 10 16.97 4.05 2.50
C ASP A 10 15.47 3.73 2.41
N GLY A 11 14.77 4.39 1.49
CA GLY A 11 13.32 4.28 1.32
C GLY A 11 12.44 5.05 2.33
N VAL A 12 13.00 5.75 3.34
CA VAL A 12 12.23 6.55 4.32
C VAL A 12 12.39 8.05 4.06
N THR A 13 11.27 8.76 3.95
CA THR A 13 11.17 10.22 3.95
C THR A 13 10.71 10.69 5.33
N PHE A 14 11.42 11.62 5.93
CA PHE A 14 11.03 12.25 7.18
C PHE A 14 10.35 13.58 6.89
N HIS A 15 9.16 13.80 7.43
CA HIS A 15 8.45 15.07 7.34
C HIS A 15 8.62 15.84 8.64
N GLU A 16 9.61 16.73 8.64
CA GLU A 16 9.90 17.59 9.76
C GLU A 16 8.83 18.69 9.87
N VAL A 17 8.13 18.67 10.99
CA VAL A 17 7.07 19.63 11.32
C VAL A 17 7.39 20.33 12.64
N HIS A 18 7.01 21.60 12.70
CA HIS A 18 6.94 22.34 13.95
C HIS A 18 5.55 22.12 14.56
N ALA A 19 5.49 21.34 15.63
CA ALA A 19 4.27 21.11 16.36
C ALA A 19 3.88 22.35 17.17
N ARG A 20 2.57 22.61 17.28
CA ARG A 20 2.01 23.60 18.23
C ARG A 20 1.77 23.01 19.62
N SER A 21 1.55 21.70 19.67
CA SER A 21 1.34 20.90 20.89
C SER A 21 1.90 19.50 20.69
N VAL A 22 2.44 18.90 21.75
CA VAL A 22 2.91 17.51 21.74
C VAL A 22 2.32 16.64 22.84
N LEU A 23 1.81 17.24 23.93
CA LEU A 23 0.95 16.57 24.91
C LEU A 23 -0.43 16.27 24.34
N ASN A 24 -0.89 15.02 24.47
CA ASN A 24 -2.23 14.60 24.06
C ASN A 24 -2.95 13.99 25.27
N LYS A 25 -4.14 14.52 25.59
CA LYS A 25 -4.98 13.97 26.66
C LYS A 25 -5.62 12.67 26.19
N VAL A 26 -5.56 11.65 27.03
CA VAL A 26 -6.22 10.39 26.78
C VAL A 26 -7.72 10.55 27.14
N PRO A 27 -8.66 10.10 26.28
CA PRO A 27 -10.08 10.18 26.59
C PRO A 27 -10.45 9.44 27.88
N ASP A 28 -11.37 10.03 28.64
CA ASP A 28 -11.95 9.42 29.82
C ASP A 28 -12.66 8.10 29.45
N GLY A 29 -12.42 7.03 30.21
CA GLY A 29 -12.98 5.69 29.95
C GLY A 29 -12.17 4.80 29.01
N SER A 30 -10.97 5.21 28.59
CA SER A 30 -10.04 4.44 27.74
C SER A 30 -9.46 3.18 28.38
N GLY A 31 -9.57 3.01 29.70
CA GLY A 31 -9.12 1.82 30.43
C GLY A 31 -7.59 1.67 30.56
N VAL A 32 -6.83 2.72 30.23
CA VAL A 32 -5.39 2.83 30.53
C VAL A 32 -5.21 3.75 31.74
N PRO A 33 -4.15 3.61 32.56
CA PRO A 33 -4.11 4.36 33.84
C PRO A 33 -3.56 5.79 33.73
N PHE A 34 -3.16 6.22 32.54
CA PHE A 34 -2.42 7.46 32.33
C PHE A 34 -3.29 8.47 31.60
N GLY A 35 -3.26 9.71 32.07
CA GLY A 35 -4.07 10.80 31.50
C GLY A 35 -3.47 11.43 30.24
N TRP A 36 -2.17 11.24 30.00
CA TRP A 36 -1.44 11.98 28.95
C TRP A 36 -0.45 11.12 28.17
N THR A 37 -0.25 11.48 26.90
CA THR A 37 0.76 10.85 26.03
C THR A 37 1.55 11.87 25.23
N VAL A 38 2.80 11.52 24.89
CA VAL A 38 3.64 12.27 23.95
C VAL A 38 4.10 11.34 22.83
N ASN A 39 3.91 11.78 21.59
CA ASN A 39 4.34 11.06 20.39
C ASN A 39 5.15 12.02 19.50
N PRO A 40 6.50 11.91 19.48
CA PRO A 40 7.36 12.72 18.63
C PRO A 40 7.33 12.28 17.16
N TYR A 41 6.96 11.03 16.91
CA TYR A 41 6.91 10.40 15.59
C TYR A 41 5.47 9.99 15.22
N ARG A 42 5.12 10.07 13.94
CA ARG A 42 3.90 9.49 13.34
C ARG A 42 4.30 8.67 12.11
N GLY A 43 3.92 7.38 12.04
CA GLY A 43 4.45 6.36 11.10
C GLY A 43 5.35 5.30 11.79
N CYS A 44 5.52 4.12 11.18
CA CYS A 44 6.34 2.97 11.59
C CYS A 44 6.88 2.20 10.37
N SER A 45 8.19 1.95 10.24
CA SER A 45 8.87 1.47 9.02
C SER A 45 8.93 -0.06 8.76
N HIS A 46 7.81 -0.79 8.85
CA HIS A 46 7.80 -2.27 8.89
C HIS A 46 7.12 -3.02 7.69
N ALA A 47 7.00 -2.38 6.50
CA ALA A 47 6.95 -2.90 5.10
C ALA A 47 5.67 -3.59 4.52
N CYS A 48 5.32 -3.26 3.24
CA CYS A 48 4.30 -3.88 2.35
C CYS A 48 4.91 -4.42 1.01
N THR A 49 4.13 -5.18 0.21
CA THR A 49 4.60 -6.38 -0.53
C THR A 49 4.27 -6.54 -2.05
N TYR A 50 3.51 -5.68 -2.74
CA TYR A 50 3.11 -5.92 -4.15
C TYR A 50 3.70 -4.82 -5.07
N CYS A 51 4.58 -5.14 -6.03
CA CYS A 51 5.25 -4.13 -6.87
C CYS A 51 5.59 -4.67 -8.28
N LEU A 52 5.67 -3.77 -9.27
CA LEU A 52 6.00 -4.00 -10.70
C LEU A 52 7.17 -3.12 -11.16
N GLU A 53 7.85 -3.43 -12.26
CA GLU A 53 8.90 -2.55 -12.79
C GLU A 53 8.35 -1.22 -13.30
N GLY A 54 9.12 -0.13 -13.16
CA GLY A 54 8.67 1.22 -13.53
C GLY A 54 8.29 1.39 -15.00
N GLY A 55 8.91 0.63 -15.91
CA GLY A 55 8.59 0.65 -17.34
C GLY A 55 7.25 0.00 -17.71
N THR A 56 6.62 -0.74 -16.79
CA THR A 56 5.33 -1.42 -17.01
C THR A 56 4.29 -0.42 -17.48
N ARG A 57 3.62 -0.69 -18.61
CA ARG A 57 2.62 0.25 -19.15
C ARG A 57 1.30 0.06 -18.42
N ILE A 58 0.70 1.16 -17.98
CA ILE A 58 -0.60 1.19 -17.29
C ILE A 58 -1.64 1.76 -18.25
N LEU A 59 -2.81 1.13 -18.32
CA LEU A 59 -3.91 1.59 -19.16
C LEU A 59 -4.61 2.80 -18.54
N MET A 60 -4.52 3.93 -19.23
CA MET A 60 -5.17 5.19 -18.86
C MET A 60 -6.67 5.15 -19.17
N ALA A 61 -7.47 5.96 -18.45
CA ALA A 61 -8.92 6.03 -18.66
C ALA A 61 -9.33 6.55 -20.05
N ASP A 62 -8.40 7.16 -20.78
CA ASP A 62 -8.60 7.64 -22.14
C ASP A 62 -8.19 6.60 -23.21
N GLY A 63 -7.85 5.37 -22.82
CA GLY A 63 -7.43 4.29 -23.72
C GLY A 63 -5.96 4.35 -24.14
N ARG A 64 -5.18 5.34 -23.69
CA ARG A 64 -3.71 5.37 -23.89
C ARG A 64 -2.99 4.57 -22.82
N THR A 65 -1.67 4.52 -22.93
CA THR A 65 -0.83 3.92 -21.88
C THR A 65 0.20 4.91 -21.36
N LYS A 66 0.60 4.73 -20.11
CA LYS A 66 1.66 5.50 -19.46
C LYS A 66 2.54 4.57 -18.66
N ALA A 67 3.85 4.82 -18.60
CA ALA A 67 4.73 4.00 -17.77
C ALA A 67 4.36 4.18 -16.29
N LEU A 68 4.41 3.09 -15.52
CA LEU A 68 4.09 3.09 -14.10
C LEU A 68 4.92 4.13 -13.34
N SER A 69 6.21 4.25 -13.64
CA SER A 69 7.11 5.25 -13.04
C SER A 69 6.72 6.70 -13.29
N ASP A 70 5.96 6.96 -14.36
CA ASP A 70 5.59 8.31 -14.77
C ASP A 70 4.20 8.71 -14.25
N LEU A 71 3.45 7.77 -13.66
CA LEU A 71 2.14 8.04 -13.10
C LEU A 71 2.21 9.02 -11.93
N LYS A 72 1.17 9.86 -11.83
CA LYS A 72 1.00 10.84 -10.77
C LYS A 72 -0.30 10.57 -10.02
N VAL A 73 -0.32 10.91 -8.74
CA VAL A 73 -1.56 10.92 -7.95
C VAL A 73 -2.57 11.83 -8.63
N GLY A 74 -3.80 11.35 -8.78
CA GLY A 74 -4.88 12.01 -9.51
C GLY A 74 -4.99 11.62 -10.99
N ASP A 75 -3.99 10.95 -11.58
CA ASP A 75 -4.12 10.39 -12.93
C ASP A 75 -5.31 9.40 -12.99
N GLU A 76 -6.10 9.47 -14.06
CA GLU A 76 -7.23 8.57 -14.29
C GLU A 76 -6.80 7.36 -15.13
N ILE A 77 -7.00 6.17 -14.56
CA ILE A 77 -6.61 4.88 -15.16
C ILE A 77 -7.79 3.90 -15.12
N TYR A 78 -7.66 2.77 -15.80
CA TYR A 78 -8.65 1.70 -15.69
C TYR A 78 -8.29 0.70 -14.58
N GLY A 79 -9.26 0.50 -13.70
CA GLY A 79 -9.37 -0.69 -12.85
C GLY A 79 -10.54 -1.55 -13.31
N THR A 80 -10.95 -2.50 -12.47
CA THR A 80 -12.04 -3.42 -12.78
C THR A 80 -13.06 -3.53 -11.65
N ARG A 81 -14.32 -3.79 -11.99
CA ARG A 81 -15.40 -4.08 -11.04
C ARG A 81 -16.14 -5.35 -11.46
N GLY A 82 -16.60 -6.13 -10.49
CA GLY A 82 -17.28 -7.41 -10.71
C GLY A 82 -16.44 -8.63 -10.31
N HIS A 83 -16.84 -9.83 -10.77
CA HIS A 83 -16.21 -11.09 -10.34
C HIS A 83 -15.84 -11.98 -11.55
N GLY A 84 -14.61 -12.52 -11.57
CA GLY A 84 -14.18 -13.47 -12.60
C GLY A 84 -14.29 -12.92 -14.02
N ALA A 85 -14.87 -13.70 -14.93
CA ALA A 85 -15.01 -13.33 -16.34
C ALA A 85 -16.05 -12.23 -16.62
N SER A 86 -16.92 -11.91 -15.65
CA SER A 86 -17.92 -10.83 -15.80
C SER A 86 -17.39 -9.45 -15.38
N ARG A 87 -16.09 -9.36 -15.05
CA ARG A 87 -15.44 -8.08 -14.73
C ARG A 87 -15.52 -7.12 -15.90
N ARG A 88 -15.74 -5.85 -15.55
CA ARG A 88 -15.81 -4.73 -16.48
C ARG A 88 -14.80 -3.66 -16.11
N LEU A 89 -14.27 -2.98 -17.11
CA LEU A 89 -13.39 -1.83 -16.92
C LEU A 89 -14.18 -0.67 -16.33
N VAL A 90 -13.61 -0.01 -15.33
CA VAL A 90 -14.17 1.20 -14.73
C VAL A 90 -13.04 2.22 -14.51
N PRO A 91 -13.26 3.50 -14.84
CA PRO A 91 -12.31 4.54 -14.49
C PRO A 91 -12.08 4.59 -12.97
N THR A 92 -10.83 4.81 -12.59
CA THR A 92 -10.41 5.00 -11.21
C THR A 92 -9.22 5.95 -11.16
N ARG A 93 -8.98 6.57 -10.00
CA ARG A 93 -7.87 7.50 -9.81
C ARG A 93 -6.71 6.79 -9.15
N VAL A 94 -5.49 7.18 -9.54
CA VAL A 94 -4.29 6.86 -8.78
C VAL A 94 -4.34 7.66 -7.48
N GLU A 95 -4.51 6.95 -6.36
CA GLU A 95 -4.60 7.55 -5.02
C GLU A 95 -3.21 7.71 -4.40
N ALA A 96 -2.30 6.79 -4.73
CA ALA A 96 -0.92 6.81 -4.28
C ALA A 96 0.01 6.14 -5.28
N HIS A 97 1.29 6.53 -5.27
CA HIS A 97 2.32 5.97 -6.13
C HIS A 97 3.66 5.92 -5.38
N TRP A 98 4.36 4.78 -5.41
CA TRP A 98 5.65 4.61 -4.73
C TRP A 98 6.57 3.61 -5.39
N THR A 99 7.81 3.57 -4.89
CA THR A 99 8.86 2.64 -5.32
C THR A 99 9.49 1.93 -4.12
N THR A 100 9.99 0.71 -4.32
CA THR A 100 10.63 -0.15 -3.31
C THR A 100 11.62 -1.08 -3.99
N LEU A 101 12.80 -1.27 -3.38
CA LEU A 101 13.81 -2.21 -3.88
C LEU A 101 13.45 -3.66 -3.47
N ARG A 102 13.31 -4.56 -4.44
CA ARG A 102 12.91 -5.97 -4.22
C ARG A 102 13.55 -6.90 -5.23
N ALA A 103 13.73 -8.17 -4.84
CA ALA A 103 14.01 -9.24 -5.79
C ALA A 103 12.92 -9.30 -6.87
N ALA A 104 13.33 -9.25 -8.12
CA ALA A 104 12.44 -9.16 -9.27
C ALA A 104 12.39 -10.48 -10.04
N TYR A 105 11.20 -10.76 -10.57
CA TYR A 105 10.90 -11.92 -11.39
C TYR A 105 10.30 -11.45 -12.71
N ARG A 106 10.72 -12.05 -13.81
CA ARG A 106 10.13 -11.83 -15.12
C ARG A 106 9.09 -12.92 -15.38
N VAL A 107 7.87 -12.50 -15.71
CA VAL A 107 6.80 -13.35 -16.22
C VAL A 107 6.67 -13.10 -17.70
N THR A 108 6.95 -14.12 -18.51
CA THR A 108 6.80 -14.08 -19.97
C THR A 108 5.48 -14.75 -20.35
N LEU A 109 4.67 -14.08 -21.16
CA LEU A 109 3.41 -14.60 -21.69
C LEU A 109 3.60 -15.09 -23.14
N GLU A 110 2.71 -15.97 -23.59
CA GLU A 110 2.76 -16.60 -24.91
C GLU A 110 2.74 -15.64 -26.12
N ASP A 111 2.29 -14.40 -25.92
CA ASP A 111 2.27 -13.37 -26.97
C ASP A 111 3.51 -12.46 -26.94
N GLY A 112 4.53 -12.85 -26.17
CA GLY A 112 5.78 -12.13 -25.98
C GLY A 112 5.73 -11.00 -24.96
N THR A 113 4.59 -10.77 -24.29
CA THR A 113 4.48 -9.79 -23.19
C THR A 113 5.38 -10.20 -22.03
N ARG A 114 6.12 -9.23 -21.48
CA ARG A 114 7.04 -9.44 -20.34
C ARG A 114 6.65 -8.52 -19.21
N LEU A 115 6.25 -9.10 -18.08
CA LEU A 115 5.94 -8.40 -16.83
C LEU A 115 7.07 -8.63 -15.85
N VAL A 116 7.67 -7.56 -15.32
CA VAL A 116 8.67 -7.66 -14.25
C VAL A 116 8.03 -7.24 -12.94
N ALA A 117 8.09 -8.12 -11.95
CA ALA A 117 7.31 -7.99 -10.72
C ALA A 117 8.02 -8.56 -9.49
N GLY A 118 7.61 -8.12 -8.30
CA GLY A 118 8.02 -8.75 -7.05
C GLY A 118 7.42 -10.16 -6.93
N GLY A 119 8.11 -11.07 -6.24
CA GLY A 119 7.67 -12.46 -6.12
C GLY A 119 6.29 -12.64 -5.48
N ASP A 120 5.87 -11.67 -4.65
CA ASP A 120 4.57 -11.64 -3.97
C ASP A 120 3.47 -10.92 -4.78
N HIS A 121 3.82 -10.28 -5.91
CA HIS A 121 2.85 -9.59 -6.76
C HIS A 121 1.79 -10.56 -7.28
N ARG A 122 0.55 -10.08 -7.48
CA ARG A 122 -0.58 -10.94 -7.90
C ARG A 122 -1.22 -10.47 -9.18
N PHE A 123 -1.51 -11.43 -10.05
CA PHE A 123 -2.29 -11.25 -11.28
C PHE A 123 -3.59 -12.02 -11.20
N LEU A 124 -4.63 -11.48 -11.85
CA LEU A 124 -5.92 -12.14 -11.92
C LEU A 124 -5.88 -13.28 -12.94
N THR A 125 -6.42 -14.44 -12.58
CA THR A 125 -6.55 -15.61 -13.46
C THR A 125 -8.00 -16.09 -13.49
N SER A 126 -8.32 -17.01 -14.41
CA SER A 126 -9.63 -17.67 -14.45
C SER A 126 -10.00 -18.40 -13.15
N LYS A 127 -9.00 -18.78 -12.35
CA LYS A 127 -9.17 -19.46 -11.05
C LYS A 127 -8.96 -18.51 -9.85
N GLY A 128 -8.96 -17.21 -10.06
CA GLY A 128 -8.75 -16.20 -9.03
C GLY A 128 -7.34 -15.60 -9.03
N TRP A 129 -6.96 -14.91 -7.96
CA TRP A 129 -5.66 -14.23 -7.87
C TRP A 129 -4.52 -15.22 -7.60
N LYS A 130 -3.45 -15.15 -8.38
CA LYS A 130 -2.24 -15.96 -8.21
C LYS A 130 -1.00 -15.07 -8.07
N HIS A 131 -0.07 -15.47 -7.20
CA HIS A 131 1.20 -14.77 -6.97
C HIS A 131 2.22 -15.08 -8.07
N VAL A 132 3.17 -14.18 -8.33
CA VAL A 132 4.22 -14.41 -9.34
C VAL A 132 5.08 -15.63 -8.99
N THR A 133 5.43 -15.80 -7.72
CA THR A 133 6.15 -16.98 -7.24
C THR A 133 5.39 -17.68 -6.12
N GLY A 134 5.64 -18.96 -5.95
CA GLY A 134 5.23 -19.74 -4.78
C GLY A 134 6.40 -20.50 -4.18
N SER A 135 6.19 -21.20 -3.08
CA SER A 135 7.08 -22.28 -2.65
C SER A 135 6.69 -23.57 -3.35
N LYS A 136 7.65 -24.27 -3.97
CA LYS A 136 7.40 -25.52 -4.70
C LYS A 136 7.08 -26.72 -3.79
N PHE A 137 7.35 -26.64 -2.48
CA PHE A 137 7.05 -27.69 -1.51
C PHE A 137 6.65 -27.13 -0.14
N GLY A 138 5.91 -27.92 0.65
CA GLY A 138 5.58 -27.65 2.06
C GLY A 138 4.44 -26.66 2.30
N ALA A 139 4.25 -26.27 3.58
CA ALA A 139 3.15 -25.43 4.06
C ALA A 139 3.15 -23.97 3.54
N ALA A 140 4.19 -23.55 2.81
CA ALA A 140 4.28 -22.25 2.13
C ALA A 140 3.69 -22.29 0.70
N GLN A 141 3.03 -23.38 0.31
CA GLN A 141 2.36 -23.51 -0.97
C GLN A 141 1.21 -22.51 -1.07
N ARG A 142 1.30 -21.61 -2.03
CA ARG A 142 0.29 -20.61 -2.34
C ARG A 142 -0.10 -20.72 -3.81
N PRO A 143 -1.32 -20.31 -4.20
CA PRO A 143 -1.67 -20.16 -5.60
C PRO A 143 -0.68 -19.18 -6.24
N HIS A 144 0.14 -19.72 -7.14
CA HIS A 144 1.14 -18.97 -7.86
C HIS A 144 1.02 -19.26 -9.35
N LEU A 145 1.64 -18.40 -10.14
CA LEU A 145 1.76 -18.57 -11.57
C LEU A 145 2.62 -19.81 -11.84
N GLU A 146 2.17 -20.58 -12.81
CA GLU A 146 2.87 -21.72 -13.38
C GLU A 146 2.77 -21.58 -14.90
N PRO A 147 3.74 -22.09 -15.67
CA PRO A 147 3.57 -22.23 -17.12
C PRO A 147 2.22 -22.84 -17.48
N GLY A 148 1.51 -22.23 -18.43
CA GLY A 148 0.14 -22.56 -18.82
C GLY A 148 -0.96 -21.82 -18.03
N THR A 149 -0.65 -21.08 -16.96
CA THR A 149 -1.65 -20.30 -16.23
C THR A 149 -2.20 -19.15 -17.10
N GLU A 150 -3.52 -19.06 -17.26
CA GLU A 150 -4.18 -17.99 -18.01
C GLU A 150 -4.40 -16.74 -17.16
N LEU A 151 -3.73 -15.64 -17.51
CA LEU A 151 -3.98 -14.32 -16.96
C LEU A 151 -5.18 -13.67 -17.66
N ILE A 152 -6.01 -12.96 -16.90
CA ILE A 152 -7.14 -12.17 -17.42
C ILE A 152 -6.70 -10.73 -17.63
N GLY A 153 -7.14 -10.13 -18.73
CA GLY A 153 -6.76 -8.77 -19.09
C GLY A 153 -7.53 -8.23 -20.28
N VAL A 154 -6.95 -7.24 -20.94
CA VAL A 154 -7.40 -6.69 -22.23
C VAL A 154 -6.52 -7.18 -23.39
N GLY A 155 -5.39 -7.85 -23.09
CA GLY A 155 -4.41 -8.31 -24.09
C GLY A 155 -3.25 -7.33 -24.27
N ARG A 156 -2.20 -7.78 -24.96
CA ARG A 156 -0.97 -7.02 -25.17
C ARG A 156 -1.22 -5.64 -25.78
N PHE A 157 -0.57 -4.63 -25.20
CA PHE A 157 -0.58 -3.29 -25.78
C PHE A 157 0.29 -3.24 -27.03
N ALA A 158 -0.24 -2.62 -28.08
CA ALA A 158 0.52 -2.32 -29.28
C ALA A 158 1.31 -1.01 -29.10
N PRO A 159 2.46 -0.85 -29.77
CA PRO A 159 3.18 0.41 -29.76
C PRO A 159 2.36 1.50 -30.47
N THR A 160 2.32 2.67 -29.86
CA THR A 160 1.77 3.88 -30.46
C THR A 160 2.66 4.32 -31.64
N PRO A 161 2.09 4.69 -32.80
CA PRO A 161 2.87 5.14 -33.93
C PRO A 161 3.60 6.45 -33.65
N ASP A 162 4.79 6.58 -34.24
CA ASP A 162 5.43 7.87 -34.42
C ASP A 162 4.62 8.71 -35.42
N GLU A 163 4.36 9.97 -35.07
CA GLU A 163 3.62 10.92 -35.91
C GLU A 163 4.52 11.51 -37.01
N THR A 164 5.06 10.64 -37.87
CA THR A 164 5.88 11.00 -39.03
C THR A 164 5.07 11.83 -40.04
N LEU A 165 5.74 12.46 -41.02
CA LEU A 165 5.06 13.17 -42.10
C LEU A 165 4.03 12.29 -42.82
N GLY A 166 4.34 11.01 -43.05
CA GLY A 166 3.40 10.05 -43.63
C GLY A 166 2.15 9.88 -42.77
N TYR A 167 2.32 9.65 -41.45
CA TYR A 167 1.20 9.57 -40.51
C TYR A 167 0.35 10.85 -40.50
N ARG A 168 0.99 12.02 -40.42
CA ARG A 168 0.30 13.31 -40.39
C ARG A 168 -0.51 13.52 -41.67
N ALA A 169 0.04 13.19 -42.84
CA ALA A 169 -0.66 13.26 -44.11
C ALA A 169 -1.87 12.32 -44.16
N GLY A 170 -1.71 11.07 -43.70
CA GLY A 170 -2.80 10.11 -43.62
C GLY A 170 -3.92 10.58 -42.69
N TYR A 171 -3.56 11.10 -41.52
CA TYR A 171 -4.52 11.66 -40.56
C TYR A 171 -5.33 12.80 -41.14
N LEU A 172 -4.68 13.78 -41.78
CA LEU A 172 -5.35 14.88 -42.45
C LEU A 172 -6.25 14.39 -43.59
N CYS A 173 -5.80 13.41 -44.38
CA CYS A 173 -6.61 12.78 -45.43
C CYS A 173 -7.91 12.20 -44.86
N GLY A 174 -7.79 11.31 -43.87
CA GLY A 174 -8.93 10.62 -43.27
C GLY A 174 -9.90 11.61 -42.62
N MET A 175 -9.39 12.56 -41.85
CA MET A 175 -10.21 13.58 -41.19
C MET A 175 -10.94 14.47 -42.21
N LEU A 176 -10.26 15.00 -43.23
CA LEU A 176 -10.88 15.94 -44.16
C LEU A 176 -11.89 15.27 -45.09
N ARG A 177 -11.71 13.99 -45.39
CA ARG A 177 -12.63 13.19 -46.19
C ARG A 177 -13.85 12.67 -45.41
N SER A 178 -13.87 12.81 -44.08
CA SER A 178 -14.93 12.25 -43.22
C SER A 178 -15.73 13.31 -42.43
N GLY A 179 -15.60 14.60 -42.73
CA GLY A 179 -16.41 15.65 -42.09
C GLY A 179 -15.71 17.00 -41.84
N GLY A 180 -14.38 17.06 -41.98
CA GLY A 180 -13.61 18.32 -41.87
C GLY A 180 -13.55 18.91 -40.46
N PHE A 181 -13.06 20.15 -40.34
CA PHE A 181 -12.65 20.78 -39.06
C PHE A 181 -13.78 21.10 -38.07
N ALA A 182 -15.03 21.15 -38.52
CA ALA A 182 -16.14 21.65 -37.70
C ALA A 182 -16.79 20.60 -36.77
N ALA A 183 -16.46 19.32 -36.94
CA ALA A 183 -17.19 18.22 -36.30
C ALA A 183 -16.68 17.83 -34.91
N GLU A 184 -15.36 17.87 -34.68
CA GLU A 184 -14.73 17.38 -33.43
C GLU A 184 -13.56 18.29 -33.01
N PRO A 185 -13.62 18.98 -31.86
CA PRO A 185 -12.58 19.93 -31.42
C PRO A 185 -11.19 19.30 -31.26
N ASP A 186 -11.10 18.11 -30.69
CA ASP A 186 -9.84 17.38 -30.49
C ASP A 186 -9.17 17.07 -31.84
N ALA A 187 -9.97 16.63 -32.82
CA ALA A 187 -9.49 16.29 -34.15
C ALA A 187 -9.03 17.55 -34.91
N ALA A 188 -9.79 18.64 -34.79
CA ALA A 188 -9.44 19.94 -35.38
C ALA A 188 -8.15 20.51 -34.80
N ALA A 189 -7.98 20.46 -33.48
CA ALA A 189 -6.77 20.92 -32.82
C ALA A 189 -5.53 20.15 -33.30
N ARG A 190 -5.63 18.82 -33.43
CA ARG A 190 -4.55 17.99 -33.97
C ARG A 190 -4.25 18.31 -35.43
N ALA A 191 -5.27 18.47 -36.27
CA ALA A 191 -5.07 18.80 -37.67
C ALA A 191 -4.40 20.18 -37.87
N LEU A 192 -4.77 21.18 -37.06
CA LEU A 192 -4.11 22.49 -37.07
C LEU A 192 -2.63 22.43 -36.69
N GLN A 193 -2.22 21.45 -35.88
CA GLN A 193 -0.80 21.20 -35.57
C GLN A 193 -0.04 20.58 -36.74
N TYR A 194 -0.69 19.77 -37.58
CA TYR A 194 -0.06 19.07 -38.70
C TYR A 194 -0.02 19.87 -40.00
N LEU A 195 -1.02 20.72 -40.24
CA LEU A 195 -1.12 21.52 -41.47
C LEU A 195 0.14 22.33 -41.82
N PRO A 196 0.87 22.97 -40.86
CA PRO A 196 2.09 23.71 -41.18
C PRO A 196 3.17 22.89 -41.87
N ASP A 197 3.21 21.56 -41.66
CA ASP A 197 4.22 20.68 -42.27
C ASP A 197 4.05 20.54 -43.80
N PHE A 198 2.87 20.89 -44.34
CA PHE A 198 2.52 20.66 -45.74
C PHE A 198 2.43 21.96 -46.57
N GLY A 199 2.55 23.13 -45.95
CA GLY A 199 2.50 24.42 -46.63
C GLY A 199 1.25 24.59 -47.51
N ALA A 200 1.45 24.86 -48.80
CA ALA A 200 0.37 24.99 -49.80
C ALA A 200 0.05 23.67 -50.54
N SER A 201 0.71 22.56 -50.20
CA SER A 201 0.45 21.28 -50.84
C SER A 201 -0.95 20.78 -50.45
N VAL A 202 -1.74 20.36 -51.44
CA VAL A 202 -3.03 19.68 -51.21
C VAL A 202 -2.95 18.17 -51.48
N GLY A 203 -1.75 17.66 -51.74
CA GLY A 203 -1.52 16.25 -52.11
C GLY A 203 -1.93 15.26 -51.01
N PHE A 204 -1.93 15.69 -49.75
CA PHE A 204 -2.37 14.89 -48.61
C PHE A 204 -3.89 14.64 -48.59
N LEU A 205 -4.69 15.31 -49.43
CA LEU A 205 -6.14 15.10 -49.49
C LEU A 205 -6.57 13.84 -50.26
N LYS A 206 -5.63 13.21 -50.99
CA LYS A 206 -5.89 12.03 -51.80
C LYS A 206 -5.31 10.79 -51.15
N VAL A 207 -6.02 9.67 -51.28
CA VAL A 207 -5.49 8.34 -50.94
C VAL A 207 -4.39 8.01 -51.96
N PRO A 208 -3.13 7.77 -51.53
CA PRO A 208 -2.07 7.36 -52.44
C PRO A 208 -2.36 5.99 -53.06
N PRO A 209 -1.88 5.69 -54.28
CA PRO A 209 -2.05 4.37 -54.89
C PRO A 209 -1.41 3.22 -54.10
N ASP A 210 -0.28 3.48 -53.43
CA ASP A 210 0.43 2.54 -52.56
C ASP A 210 0.81 3.24 -51.25
N PRO A 211 -0.13 3.35 -50.29
CA PRO A 211 0.12 4.07 -49.06
C PRO A 211 0.98 3.23 -48.11
N ASP A 212 2.02 3.86 -47.54
CA ASP A 212 2.87 3.20 -46.56
C ASP A 212 2.16 2.97 -45.21
N ALA A 213 2.80 2.19 -44.34
CA ALA A 213 2.23 1.83 -43.05
C ALA A 213 2.05 3.02 -42.09
N HIS A 214 2.87 4.08 -42.17
CA HIS A 214 2.70 5.26 -41.33
C HIS A 214 1.48 6.05 -41.78
N TRP A 215 1.35 6.27 -43.09
CA TRP A 215 0.19 6.92 -43.69
C TRP A 215 -1.10 6.20 -43.34
N GLN A 216 -1.14 4.87 -43.50
CA GLN A 216 -2.36 4.10 -43.20
C GLN A 216 -2.77 4.16 -41.73
N ARG A 217 -1.82 4.23 -40.78
CA ARG A 217 -2.15 4.41 -39.36
C ARG A 217 -2.79 5.76 -39.09
N GLY A 218 -2.22 6.82 -39.68
CA GLY A 218 -2.79 8.16 -39.61
C GLY A 218 -4.18 8.19 -40.21
N PHE A 219 -4.35 7.59 -41.39
CA PHE A 219 -5.64 7.50 -42.09
C PHE A 219 -6.71 6.80 -41.25
N LEU A 220 -6.38 5.66 -40.63
CA LEU A 220 -7.30 4.98 -39.70
C LEU A 220 -7.74 5.89 -38.55
N ALA A 221 -6.82 6.67 -37.96
CA ALA A 221 -7.16 7.60 -36.89
C ALA A 221 -8.03 8.76 -37.36
N GLY A 222 -7.68 9.40 -38.48
CA GLY A 222 -8.42 10.53 -39.02
C GLY A 222 -9.86 10.17 -39.41
N VAL A 223 -10.04 9.02 -40.08
CA VAL A 223 -11.38 8.51 -40.41
C VAL A 223 -12.16 8.17 -39.13
N PHE A 224 -11.54 7.46 -38.17
CA PHE A 224 -12.22 7.07 -36.93
C PHE A 224 -12.63 8.27 -36.08
N ASP A 225 -11.79 9.30 -35.98
CA ASP A 225 -12.08 10.49 -35.19
C ASP A 225 -13.37 11.18 -35.64
N LEU A 226 -13.70 11.17 -36.93
CA LEU A 226 -14.95 11.79 -37.42
C LEU A 226 -16.09 10.80 -37.69
N ALA A 227 -15.80 9.70 -38.38
CA ALA A 227 -16.81 8.73 -38.84
C ALA A 227 -16.89 7.45 -37.99
N GLY A 228 -16.02 7.32 -36.99
CA GLY A 228 -15.98 6.17 -36.09
C GLY A 228 -16.76 6.36 -34.80
N ASP A 229 -17.20 5.23 -34.25
CA ASP A 229 -17.77 5.11 -32.92
C ASP A 229 -17.26 3.83 -32.23
N TYR A 230 -17.18 3.89 -30.90
CA TYR A 230 -16.97 2.71 -30.07
C TYR A 230 -17.99 2.68 -28.94
N GLY A 231 -18.94 1.76 -29.06
CA GLY A 231 -20.07 1.65 -28.15
C GLY A 231 -20.43 0.19 -27.88
N ARG A 232 -20.78 -0.13 -26.63
CA ARG A 232 -21.21 -1.48 -26.20
C ARG A 232 -20.21 -2.60 -26.57
N GLY A 233 -18.92 -2.28 -26.71
CA GLY A 233 -17.87 -3.23 -27.05
C GLY A 233 -17.69 -3.49 -28.56
N VAL A 234 -18.32 -2.68 -29.41
CA VAL A 234 -18.20 -2.75 -30.88
C VAL A 234 -17.54 -1.48 -31.38
N LEU A 235 -16.48 -1.64 -32.17
CA LEU A 235 -15.86 -0.55 -32.91
C LEU A 235 -16.40 -0.58 -34.34
N ALA A 236 -16.99 0.53 -34.77
CA ALA A 236 -17.56 0.66 -36.11
C ALA A 236 -17.18 1.99 -36.75
N VAL A 237 -17.08 1.98 -38.07
CA VAL A 237 -16.94 3.19 -38.91
C VAL A 237 -18.01 3.10 -39.99
N ALA A 238 -18.72 4.20 -40.24
CA ALA A 238 -19.67 4.27 -41.34
C ALA A 238 -19.32 5.42 -42.28
N HIS A 239 -19.18 5.12 -43.57
CA HIS A 239 -18.78 6.10 -44.58
C HIS A 239 -19.64 6.00 -45.84
N ASP A 240 -19.95 7.14 -46.45
CA ASP A 240 -20.80 7.23 -47.64
C ASP A 240 -20.00 7.20 -48.96
N GLU A 241 -18.68 7.37 -48.88
CA GLU A 241 -17.75 7.24 -50.02
C GLU A 241 -17.08 5.85 -50.03
N PRO A 242 -17.32 5.01 -51.05
CA PRO A 242 -16.73 3.67 -51.16
C PRO A 242 -15.20 3.66 -51.18
N GLU A 243 -14.57 4.64 -51.84
CA GLU A 243 -13.10 4.76 -51.90
C GLU A 243 -12.47 4.82 -50.50
N ILE A 244 -13.08 5.59 -49.59
CA ILE A 244 -12.58 5.76 -48.21
C ILE A 244 -12.86 4.52 -47.38
N ALA A 245 -14.03 3.90 -47.53
CA ALA A 245 -14.38 2.65 -46.86
C ALA A 245 -13.45 1.50 -47.29
N ASP A 246 -13.18 1.35 -48.59
CA ASP A 246 -12.26 0.35 -49.14
C ASP A 246 -10.83 0.59 -48.66
N ALA A 247 -10.35 1.85 -48.66
CA ALA A 247 -9.04 2.20 -48.12
C ALA A 247 -8.93 1.90 -46.61
N PHE A 248 -10.00 2.12 -45.85
CA PHE A 248 -10.06 1.83 -44.42
C PHE A 248 -10.03 0.32 -44.17
N ALA A 249 -10.83 -0.46 -44.91
CA ALA A 249 -10.84 -1.93 -44.86
C ALA A 249 -9.47 -2.53 -45.25
N ALA A 250 -8.82 -1.99 -46.29
CA ALA A 250 -7.48 -2.41 -46.70
C ALA A 250 -6.42 -2.11 -45.62
N ALA A 251 -6.49 -0.94 -44.98
CA ALA A 251 -5.61 -0.59 -43.87
C ALA A 251 -5.84 -1.52 -42.65
N LEU A 252 -7.10 -1.82 -42.30
CA LEU A 252 -7.44 -2.79 -41.26
C LEU A 252 -6.84 -4.18 -41.57
N ALA A 253 -7.00 -4.67 -42.80
CA ALA A 253 -6.47 -5.95 -43.24
C ALA A 253 -4.94 -6.01 -43.13
N ARG A 254 -4.23 -4.95 -43.54
CA ARG A 254 -2.76 -4.88 -43.42
C ARG A 254 -2.28 -5.00 -41.98
N PHE A 255 -2.99 -4.39 -41.03
CA PHE A 255 -2.66 -4.47 -39.61
C PHE A 255 -3.32 -5.67 -38.92
N GLY A 256 -3.88 -6.62 -39.68
CA GLY A 256 -4.43 -7.88 -39.15
C GLY A 256 -5.71 -7.75 -38.35
N PHE A 257 -6.49 -6.68 -38.55
CA PHE A 257 -7.81 -6.55 -37.93
C PHE A 257 -8.85 -7.35 -38.73
N ALA A 258 -9.45 -8.35 -38.08
CA ALA A 258 -10.64 -8.99 -38.60
C ALA A 258 -11.80 -7.98 -38.58
N HIS A 259 -12.49 -7.84 -39.71
CA HIS A 259 -13.58 -6.89 -39.86
C HIS A 259 -14.69 -7.45 -40.74
N GLN A 260 -15.89 -6.91 -40.57
CA GLN A 260 -17.06 -7.21 -41.37
C GLN A 260 -17.55 -5.93 -42.03
N LEU A 261 -17.94 -6.02 -43.30
CA LEU A 261 -18.69 -4.97 -43.99
C LEU A 261 -20.17 -5.31 -43.94
N ASP A 262 -20.98 -4.32 -43.56
CA ASP A 262 -22.43 -4.41 -43.53
C ASP A 262 -23.02 -3.33 -44.44
N GLU A 263 -23.99 -3.73 -45.26
CA GLU A 263 -24.80 -2.80 -46.01
C GLU A 263 -25.83 -2.16 -45.08
N VAL A 264 -25.99 -0.83 -45.17
CA VAL A 264 -27.02 -0.12 -44.42
C VAL A 264 -28.30 -0.07 -45.26
N PRO A 265 -29.36 -0.84 -44.95
CA PRO A 265 -30.50 -1.00 -45.87
C PRO A 265 -31.24 0.30 -46.21
N LYS A 266 -31.12 1.33 -45.35
CA LYS A 266 -31.73 2.65 -45.55
C LYS A 266 -30.85 3.62 -46.35
N PHE A 267 -29.56 3.32 -46.53
CA PHE A 267 -28.58 4.19 -47.18
C PHE A 267 -27.65 3.34 -48.07
N PRO A 268 -28.01 3.07 -49.34
CA PRO A 268 -27.32 2.08 -50.17
C PRO A 268 -25.86 2.43 -50.54
N THR A 269 -25.46 3.68 -50.42
CA THR A 269 -24.06 4.11 -50.60
C THR A 269 -23.25 4.07 -49.31
N ARG A 270 -23.91 3.88 -48.16
CA ARG A 270 -23.27 3.88 -46.84
C ARG A 270 -22.78 2.49 -46.50
N GLN A 271 -21.48 2.38 -46.32
CA GLN A 271 -20.83 1.14 -45.89
C GLN A 271 -20.48 1.25 -44.40
N GLU A 272 -20.94 0.28 -43.62
CA GLU A 272 -20.56 0.15 -42.20
C GLU A 272 -19.48 -0.93 -42.08
N ILE A 273 -18.35 -0.58 -41.48
CA ILE A 273 -17.22 -1.48 -41.23
C ILE A 273 -17.12 -1.71 -39.73
N ARG A 274 -17.31 -2.94 -39.28
CA ARG A 274 -17.18 -3.34 -37.86
C ARG A 274 -15.91 -4.14 -37.63
N VAL A 275 -15.10 -3.72 -36.64
CA VAL A 275 -13.93 -4.49 -36.21
C VAL A 275 -14.36 -5.57 -35.22
N LEU A 276 -13.97 -6.81 -35.50
CA LEU A 276 -14.28 -7.99 -34.70
C LEU A 276 -13.19 -8.22 -33.63
N GLY A 277 -13.51 -8.97 -32.58
CA GLY A 277 -12.54 -9.34 -31.53
C GLY A 277 -12.67 -8.58 -30.20
N GLY A 278 -13.69 -7.73 -30.06
CA GLY A 278 -14.09 -7.12 -28.79
C GLY A 278 -13.08 -6.12 -28.22
N VAL A 279 -13.03 -5.99 -26.89
CA VAL A 279 -12.27 -4.93 -26.20
C VAL A 279 -10.77 -4.95 -26.50
N GLY A 280 -10.18 -6.14 -26.69
CA GLY A 280 -8.75 -6.27 -26.96
C GLY A 280 -8.36 -5.74 -28.33
N GLU A 281 -9.14 -6.07 -29.36
CA GLU A 281 -8.91 -5.58 -30.72
C GLU A 281 -9.27 -4.09 -30.84
N ALA A 282 -10.30 -3.61 -30.14
CA ALA A 282 -10.59 -2.17 -30.07
C ALA A 282 -9.42 -1.39 -29.45
N LEU A 283 -8.87 -1.87 -28.33
CA LEU A 283 -7.70 -1.25 -27.71
C LEU A 283 -6.45 -1.33 -28.61
N ARG A 284 -6.26 -2.45 -29.30
CA ARG A 284 -5.18 -2.59 -30.29
C ARG A 284 -5.34 -1.59 -31.43
N PHE A 285 -6.57 -1.36 -31.91
CA PHE A 285 -6.86 -0.33 -32.89
C PHE A 285 -6.45 1.04 -32.37
N PHE A 286 -6.90 1.43 -31.17
CA PHE A 286 -6.55 2.74 -30.57
C PHE A 286 -5.04 2.94 -30.44
N HIS A 287 -4.29 1.90 -30.08
CA HIS A 287 -2.85 1.97 -30.01
C HIS A 287 -2.17 2.03 -31.40
N VAL A 288 -2.65 1.26 -32.37
CA VAL A 288 -2.07 1.18 -33.72
C VAL A 288 -2.30 2.46 -34.51
N SER A 289 -3.49 3.07 -34.39
CA SER A 289 -3.89 4.26 -35.14
C SER A 289 -3.72 5.56 -34.36
N ASN A 290 -3.79 5.56 -33.02
CA ASN A 290 -3.71 6.74 -32.15
C ASN A 290 -4.73 7.87 -32.44
N PRO A 291 -6.05 7.61 -32.40
CA PRO A 291 -7.08 8.64 -32.63
C PRO A 291 -7.02 9.78 -31.60
N ALA A 292 -7.40 10.99 -32.00
CA ALA A 292 -7.33 12.21 -31.20
C ALA A 292 -8.48 12.29 -30.21
N VAL A 293 -9.68 11.95 -30.67
CA VAL A 293 -10.95 12.19 -29.97
C VAL A 293 -11.03 11.24 -28.78
N THR A 294 -10.81 11.79 -27.59
CA THR A 294 -10.55 11.02 -26.37
C THR A 294 -11.77 10.21 -25.91
N TRP A 295 -12.96 10.79 -26.00
CA TRP A 295 -14.20 10.15 -25.56
C TRP A 295 -14.57 8.91 -26.38
N LYS A 296 -14.24 8.89 -27.68
CA LYS A 296 -14.43 7.73 -28.59
C LYS A 296 -13.52 6.54 -28.27
N ARG A 297 -12.50 6.74 -27.43
CA ARG A 297 -11.58 5.69 -26.99
C ARG A 297 -11.95 5.10 -25.62
N SER A 298 -13.01 5.61 -24.97
CA SER A 298 -13.42 5.13 -23.65
C SER A 298 -13.80 3.65 -23.69
N LEU A 299 -13.15 2.86 -22.85
CA LEU A 299 -13.41 1.45 -22.62
C LEU A 299 -14.31 1.20 -21.41
N GLU A 300 -14.90 2.24 -20.83
CA GLU A 300 -15.75 2.11 -19.64
C GLU A 300 -16.90 1.12 -19.87
N GLY A 301 -17.06 0.20 -18.92
CA GLY A 301 -18.08 -0.85 -18.97
C GLY A 301 -17.73 -2.04 -19.87
N ALA A 302 -16.63 -2.02 -20.62
CA ALA A 302 -16.22 -3.13 -21.46
C ALA A 302 -15.84 -4.37 -20.62
N ALA A 303 -16.28 -5.55 -21.06
CA ALA A 303 -16.02 -6.82 -20.38
C ALA A 303 -14.65 -7.39 -20.77
N ILE A 304 -13.88 -7.88 -19.80
CA ILE A 304 -12.47 -8.30 -20.00
C ILE A 304 -12.25 -9.82 -19.93
N GLY A 305 -13.28 -10.61 -19.63
CA GLY A 305 -13.13 -12.07 -19.44
C GLY A 305 -12.74 -12.88 -20.68
N ALA A 306 -12.85 -12.29 -21.87
CA ALA A 306 -12.55 -12.93 -23.16
C ALA A 306 -11.07 -12.86 -23.54
N SER A 307 -10.34 -11.84 -23.07
CA SER A 307 -8.93 -11.66 -23.39
C SER A 307 -8.07 -12.33 -22.32
N ARG A 308 -7.50 -13.49 -22.67
CA ARG A 308 -6.62 -14.28 -21.82
C ARG A 308 -5.25 -14.49 -22.44
N ARG A 309 -4.21 -14.61 -21.61
CA ARG A 309 -2.85 -14.94 -22.05
C ARG A 309 -2.23 -15.97 -21.14
N ARG A 310 -1.66 -17.03 -21.73
CA ARG A 310 -0.94 -18.04 -20.96
C ARG A 310 0.44 -17.54 -20.55
N VAL A 311 0.78 -17.81 -19.30
CA VAL A 311 2.16 -17.71 -18.80
C VAL A 311 3.00 -18.78 -19.48
N GLU A 312 4.10 -18.38 -20.11
CA GLU A 312 5.07 -19.29 -20.72
C GLU A 312 6.21 -19.61 -19.75
N ALA A 313 6.77 -18.58 -19.11
CA ALA A 313 7.90 -18.72 -18.21
C ALA A 313 7.86 -17.73 -17.05
N ILE A 314 8.47 -18.12 -15.93
CA ILE A 314 8.68 -17.28 -14.75
C ILE A 314 10.14 -17.43 -14.33
N GLU A 315 10.89 -16.35 -14.40
CA GLU A 315 12.34 -16.34 -14.22
C GLU A 315 12.74 -15.40 -13.09
N ALA A 316 13.54 -15.86 -12.14
CA ALA A 316 14.18 -14.97 -11.18
C ALA A 316 15.28 -14.18 -11.89
N LEU A 317 15.27 -12.85 -11.77
CA LEU A 317 16.30 -12.02 -12.41
C LEU A 317 17.63 -12.03 -11.65
N GLY A 318 17.65 -12.56 -10.42
CA GLY A 318 18.85 -12.58 -9.57
C GLY A 318 19.28 -11.20 -9.07
N LEU A 319 18.47 -10.17 -9.30
CA LEU A 319 18.75 -8.78 -8.97
C LEU A 319 17.63 -8.22 -8.10
N GLN A 320 17.98 -7.26 -7.24
CA GLN A 320 16.99 -6.37 -6.65
C GLN A 320 16.81 -5.15 -7.55
N LEU A 321 15.57 -4.86 -7.94
CA LEU A 321 15.23 -3.74 -8.80
C LEU A 321 14.32 -2.76 -8.06
N PRO A 322 14.37 -1.45 -8.39
CA PRO A 322 13.36 -0.51 -7.94
C PRO A 322 12.03 -0.86 -8.62
N LEU A 323 11.14 -1.47 -7.86
CA LEU A 323 9.78 -1.79 -8.29
C LEU A 323 8.81 -0.73 -7.76
N PHE A 324 7.73 -0.49 -8.46
CA PHE A 324 6.74 0.54 -8.23
C PHE A 324 5.38 -0.10 -7.94
N ASP A 325 4.55 0.60 -7.17
CA ASP A 325 3.15 0.21 -6.96
C ASP A 325 2.28 1.46 -6.79
N ILE A 326 0.98 1.26 -7.02
CA ILE A 326 -0.03 2.31 -6.95
C ILE A 326 -1.25 1.83 -6.15
N THR A 327 -1.89 2.76 -5.44
CA THR A 327 -3.22 2.54 -4.88
C THR A 327 -4.25 3.09 -5.84
N THR A 328 -5.35 2.37 -6.01
CA THR A 328 -6.48 2.73 -6.87
C THR A 328 -7.78 2.49 -6.11
N GLY A 329 -8.81 3.27 -6.38
CA GLY A 329 -10.11 3.12 -5.74
C GLY A 329 -10.84 1.79 -6.04
N THR A 330 -10.39 1.03 -7.05
CA THR A 330 -10.99 -0.26 -7.45
C THR A 330 -10.33 -1.49 -6.80
N GLY A 331 -9.13 -1.39 -6.24
CA GLY A 331 -8.41 -2.57 -5.75
C GLY A 331 -7.48 -3.24 -6.78
N ASP A 332 -7.46 -2.76 -8.02
CA ASP A 332 -6.67 -3.31 -9.13
C ASP A 332 -6.49 -2.27 -10.26
N PHE A 333 -5.65 -2.61 -11.23
CA PHE A 333 -5.38 -1.82 -12.44
C PHE A 333 -4.92 -2.72 -13.60
N ILE A 334 -4.90 -2.19 -14.82
CA ILE A 334 -4.41 -2.92 -16.00
C ILE A 334 -2.94 -2.59 -16.26
N ALA A 335 -2.07 -3.59 -16.17
CA ALA A 335 -0.61 -3.51 -16.32
C ALA A 335 -0.13 -4.42 -17.45
N ASP A 336 0.50 -3.85 -18.49
CA ASP A 336 0.83 -4.50 -19.77
C ASP A 336 -0.29 -5.41 -20.29
N GLY A 337 -1.51 -4.89 -20.21
CA GLY A 337 -2.70 -5.56 -20.68
C GLY A 337 -3.30 -6.57 -19.71
N MET A 338 -2.68 -6.87 -18.57
CA MET A 338 -3.16 -7.85 -17.58
C MET A 338 -3.71 -7.18 -16.32
N VAL A 339 -4.74 -7.78 -15.70
CA VAL A 339 -5.28 -7.26 -14.44
C VAL A 339 -4.31 -7.56 -13.31
N SER A 340 -3.82 -6.49 -12.71
CA SER A 340 -2.85 -6.47 -11.62
C SER A 340 -3.51 -6.02 -10.32
N HIS A 341 -3.27 -6.73 -9.22
CA HIS A 341 -3.81 -6.38 -7.90
C HIS A 341 -3.03 -5.20 -7.29
N ASN A 342 -3.71 -4.31 -6.55
CA ASN A 342 -3.07 -3.26 -5.73
C ASN A 342 -2.78 -3.71 -4.27
N CYS A 343 -2.58 -2.83 -3.28
CA CYS A 343 -2.37 -3.23 -1.88
C CYS A 343 -3.52 -2.81 -0.92
N PHE A 344 -4.46 -3.72 -0.60
CA PHE A 344 -5.74 -3.45 0.12
C PHE A 344 -5.71 -3.26 1.68
N ALA A 345 -4.57 -3.16 2.37
CA ALA A 345 -4.52 -3.33 3.85
C ALA A 345 -4.85 -2.10 4.75
N ARG A 346 -5.50 -1.04 4.26
CA ARG A 346 -5.23 0.34 4.73
C ARG A 346 -6.46 1.26 4.92
N ASN A 347 -7.31 1.05 5.95
CA ASN A 347 -8.57 1.83 6.12
C ASN A 347 -8.80 2.49 7.51
N THR A 348 -7.76 2.70 8.32
CA THR A 348 -7.91 3.23 9.70
C THR A 348 -7.34 4.65 9.94
N HIS A 349 -6.99 5.42 8.89
CA HIS A 349 -6.17 6.65 9.00
C HIS A 349 -6.77 7.95 8.41
N THR A 350 -8.07 8.04 8.15
CA THR A 350 -8.72 9.11 7.36
C THR A 350 -8.98 10.47 8.02
N TYR A 351 -8.39 10.84 9.16
CA TYR A 351 -8.80 12.06 9.89
C TYR A 351 -7.92 13.32 9.76
N LEU A 352 -6.86 13.34 8.93
CA LEU A 352 -5.96 14.51 8.82
C LEU A 352 -5.30 14.73 7.42
N ASP A 353 -5.98 14.40 6.32
CA ASP A 353 -5.46 14.59 4.93
C ASP A 353 -4.10 13.91 4.64
N PHE A 354 -3.82 12.79 5.32
CA PHE A 354 -2.71 11.89 5.00
C PHE A 354 -3.25 10.52 4.60
N ASP A 355 -2.65 9.94 3.57
CA ASP A 355 -3.14 8.73 2.90
C ASP A 355 -2.91 7.50 3.80
N ALA A 356 -3.94 6.67 3.90
CA ALA A 356 -3.89 5.40 4.61
C ALA A 356 -2.87 4.42 4.01
N GLY A 357 -2.39 4.73 2.80
CA GLY A 357 -1.24 4.22 2.06
C GLY A 357 0.15 4.37 2.68
N ARG A 358 1.08 4.74 1.79
CA ARG A 358 2.54 4.81 1.89
C ARG A 358 3.10 5.45 3.18
N ASP A 359 2.28 6.28 3.84
CA ASP A 359 2.76 7.21 4.84
C ASP A 359 3.11 6.56 6.17
N PHE A 360 2.49 5.42 6.50
CA PHE A 360 2.82 4.70 7.72
C PHE A 360 4.27 4.18 7.68
N ASP A 361 4.71 3.53 6.59
CA ASP A 361 6.03 2.85 6.57
C ASP A 361 7.20 3.64 5.99
N THR A 362 6.92 4.73 5.25
CA THR A 362 7.97 5.49 4.54
C THR A 362 7.88 6.99 4.70
N GLN A 363 6.88 7.53 5.40
CA GLN A 363 6.74 8.96 5.69
C GLN A 363 6.59 9.19 7.19
N VAL A 364 7.72 9.19 7.89
CA VAL A 364 7.69 9.45 9.33
C VAL A 364 7.56 10.94 9.55
N VAL A 365 6.42 11.40 10.07
CA VAL A 365 6.27 12.79 10.52
C VAL A 365 7.05 12.95 11.82
N VAL A 366 8.01 13.85 11.79
CA VAL A 366 8.91 14.13 12.92
C VAL A 366 8.61 15.51 13.47
N LYS A 367 8.17 15.57 14.72
CA LYS A 367 7.95 16.83 15.43
C LYS A 367 9.30 17.35 15.95
N ILE A 368 10.06 18.02 15.10
CA ILE A 368 11.46 18.40 15.38
C ILE A 368 11.61 19.34 16.57
N ASN A 369 10.57 20.12 16.89
CA ASN A 369 10.53 21.01 18.05
C ASN A 369 9.82 20.40 19.28
N ALA A 370 9.60 19.08 19.30
CA ALA A 370 8.87 18.41 20.37
C ALA A 370 9.45 18.68 21.76
N PRO A 371 10.78 18.60 22.00
CA PRO A 371 11.35 18.92 23.32
C PRO A 371 11.03 20.34 23.80
N GLN A 372 11.15 21.33 22.91
CA GLN A 372 10.95 22.75 23.24
C GLN A 372 9.48 23.05 23.52
N VAL A 373 8.58 22.54 22.67
CA VAL A 373 7.14 22.70 22.85
C VAL A 373 6.68 22.01 24.12
N LEU A 374 7.15 20.79 24.38
CA LEU A 374 6.83 20.06 25.61
C LEU A 374 7.24 20.87 26.84
N ALA A 375 8.49 21.33 26.90
CA ALA A 375 9.00 22.14 28.01
C ALA A 375 8.16 23.42 28.23
N ALA A 376 7.70 24.08 27.17
CA ALA A 376 6.81 25.24 27.27
C ALA A 376 5.41 24.86 27.79
N GLN A 377 4.86 23.73 27.35
CA GLN A 377 3.55 23.25 27.81
C GLN A 377 3.56 22.85 29.28
N LEU A 378 4.63 22.20 29.74
CA LEU A 378 4.80 21.75 31.13
C LEU A 378 5.01 22.90 32.13
N LYS A 379 5.41 24.09 31.65
CA LYS A 379 5.54 25.32 32.47
C LYS A 379 4.21 26.02 32.75
N LYS A 380 3.11 25.62 32.08
CA LYS A 380 1.82 26.26 32.28
C LYS A 380 1.32 26.02 33.72
N PRO A 381 0.78 27.03 34.42
CA PRO A 381 0.24 26.86 35.79
C PRO A 381 -0.90 25.82 35.89
N SER A 382 -1.55 25.51 34.76
CA SER A 382 -2.58 24.47 34.68
C SER A 382 -2.03 23.05 34.66
N TRP A 383 -0.72 22.85 34.45
CA TRP A 383 -0.13 21.52 34.41
C TRP A 383 -0.09 20.91 35.81
N ARG A 384 -0.65 19.71 35.97
CA ARG A 384 -0.80 19.01 37.26
C ARG A 384 0.28 17.95 37.52
N ARG A 385 1.26 17.83 36.61
CA ARG A 385 2.32 16.80 36.67
C ARG A 385 1.78 15.37 36.66
N GLU A 386 0.67 15.17 35.95
CA GLU A 386 0.08 13.86 35.68
C GLU A 386 1.04 12.99 34.87
N HIS A 387 0.94 11.67 35.01
CA HIS A 387 1.79 10.73 34.28
C HIS A 387 1.68 10.87 32.76
N VAL A 388 2.85 10.93 32.09
CA VAL A 388 2.96 10.96 30.62
C VAL A 388 3.51 9.64 30.09
N ALA A 389 2.72 8.94 29.27
CA ALA A 389 3.14 7.70 28.61
C ALA A 389 3.63 7.92 27.16
N MET A 390 4.65 7.15 26.78
CA MET A 390 5.25 7.12 25.45
C MET A 390 5.25 5.68 24.93
N GLY A 391 5.07 5.49 23.61
CA GLY A 391 4.98 4.14 23.02
C GLY A 391 3.57 3.56 22.94
N THR A 392 2.54 4.38 23.14
CA THR A 392 1.14 3.96 23.09
C THR A 392 0.58 3.93 21.67
N ASN A 393 1.09 4.78 20.77
CA ASN A 393 0.63 4.90 19.39
C ASN A 393 1.74 4.60 18.38
N THR A 394 2.94 5.15 18.59
CA THR A 394 4.13 4.90 17.78
C THR A 394 5.32 4.63 18.69
N ASP A 395 6.27 3.82 18.23
CA ASP A 395 7.45 3.48 19.02
C ASP A 395 8.39 4.70 19.12
N PRO A 396 8.68 5.19 20.35
CA PRO A 396 9.54 6.35 20.57
C PRO A 396 11.02 6.07 20.25
N TYR A 397 11.44 4.80 20.26
CA TYR A 397 12.80 4.34 19.98
C TYR A 397 12.89 3.53 18.68
N GLN A 398 12.00 3.82 17.73
CA GLN A 398 12.13 3.35 16.36
C GLN A 398 13.43 3.86 15.71
N ARG A 399 13.80 3.29 14.55
CA ARG A 399 15.05 3.62 13.85
C ARG A 399 15.27 5.13 13.66
N ALA A 400 14.21 5.90 13.42
CA ALA A 400 14.25 7.36 13.29
C ALA A 400 14.92 8.08 14.49
N GLU A 401 14.76 7.54 15.70
CA GLU A 401 15.33 8.10 16.92
C GLU A 401 16.87 8.00 16.97
N GLY A 402 17.47 7.11 16.16
CA GLY A 402 18.92 7.06 15.97
C GLY A 402 19.47 8.37 15.37
N ARG A 403 18.69 8.99 14.47
CA ARG A 403 19.03 10.25 13.78
C ARG A 403 18.58 11.48 14.56
N TYR A 404 17.30 11.55 14.90
CA TYR A 404 16.68 12.78 15.40
C TYR A 404 16.95 13.07 16.88
N ARG A 405 17.21 12.03 17.68
CA ARG A 405 17.57 12.14 19.09
C ARG A 405 16.63 13.07 19.89
N LEU A 406 15.31 12.93 19.68
CA LEU A 406 14.31 13.78 20.34
C LEU A 406 14.03 13.31 21.77
N MET A 407 14.20 12.01 22.04
CA MET A 407 13.86 11.41 23.32
C MET A 407 14.65 11.97 24.50
N PRO A 408 15.97 12.19 24.44
CA PRO A 408 16.72 12.81 25.54
C PRO A 408 16.16 14.16 25.98
N GLY A 409 15.77 15.00 25.01
CA GLY A 409 15.16 16.31 25.29
C GLY A 409 13.77 16.18 25.91
N ILE A 410 12.96 15.24 25.43
CA ILE A 410 11.62 14.95 25.98
C ILE A 410 11.71 14.44 27.41
N ILE A 411 12.58 13.47 27.68
CA ILE A 411 12.81 12.89 29.01
C ILE A 411 13.28 13.97 29.97
N THR A 412 14.25 14.79 29.57
CA THR A 412 14.75 15.90 30.38
C THR A 412 13.67 16.92 30.69
N ALA A 413 12.80 17.25 29.73
CA ALA A 413 11.72 18.21 29.93
C ALA A 413 10.70 17.71 30.96
N LEU A 414 10.30 16.44 30.89
CA LEU A 414 9.37 15.81 31.84
C LEU A 414 9.98 15.71 33.24
N ALA A 415 11.23 15.28 33.34
CA ALA A 415 11.92 15.16 34.63
C ALA A 415 12.06 16.53 35.32
N ARG A 416 12.50 17.56 34.59
CA ARG A 416 12.64 18.93 35.13
C ARG A 416 11.32 19.56 35.58
N SER A 417 10.19 19.15 35.01
CA SER A 417 8.87 19.61 35.46
C SER A 417 8.30 18.78 36.62
N GLY A 418 9.04 17.78 37.12
CA GLY A 418 8.58 16.85 38.14
C GLY A 418 7.46 15.92 37.65
N THR A 419 7.41 15.66 36.35
CA THR A 419 6.34 14.87 35.71
C THR A 419 6.75 13.41 35.57
N PRO A 420 6.02 12.46 36.18
CA PRO A 420 6.26 11.03 36.00
C PRO A 420 6.16 10.64 34.54
N LEU A 421 6.96 9.66 34.10
CA LEU A 421 6.99 9.23 32.71
C LEU A 421 7.05 7.71 32.55
N SER A 422 6.56 7.20 31.42
CA SER A 422 6.80 5.81 31.03
C SER A 422 7.11 5.63 29.55
N VAL A 423 7.90 4.62 29.24
CA VAL A 423 8.28 4.22 27.89
C VAL A 423 7.88 2.77 27.65
N LEU A 424 7.09 2.52 26.60
CA LEU A 424 6.90 1.21 26.00
C LEU A 424 7.60 1.16 24.63
N THR A 425 8.42 0.15 24.35
CA THR A 425 9.12 0.05 23.07
C THR A 425 9.40 -1.39 22.61
N LYS A 426 9.56 -1.57 21.31
CA LYS A 426 10.18 -2.74 20.66
C LYS A 426 11.59 -2.42 20.15
N GLY A 427 11.96 -1.14 20.10
CA GLY A 427 13.23 -0.63 19.57
C GLY A 427 14.39 -0.71 20.56
N THR A 428 15.56 -1.15 20.09
CA THR A 428 16.78 -1.29 20.89
C THR A 428 17.59 0.01 21.02
N VAL A 429 17.19 1.08 20.31
CA VAL A 429 17.82 2.41 20.42
C VAL A 429 17.75 2.95 21.85
N LEU A 430 16.73 2.54 22.62
CA LEU A 430 16.56 2.84 24.04
C LEU A 430 17.82 2.57 24.88
N ALA A 431 18.63 1.55 24.51
CA ALA A 431 19.86 1.22 25.24
C ALA A 431 20.81 2.42 25.39
N ARG A 432 20.82 3.33 24.41
CA ARG A 432 21.60 4.58 24.42
C ARG A 432 21.22 5.52 25.57
N ASP A 433 19.93 5.57 25.90
CA ASP A 433 19.36 6.56 26.82
C ASP A 433 19.09 5.98 28.22
N LEU A 434 19.46 4.73 28.49
CA LEU A 434 19.37 4.11 29.82
C LEU A 434 20.11 4.90 30.92
N PRO A 435 21.33 5.43 30.70
CA PRO A 435 21.99 6.25 31.72
C PRO A 435 21.18 7.51 32.08
N LEU A 436 20.57 8.16 31.08
CA LEU A 436 19.70 9.32 31.32
C LEU A 436 18.45 8.93 32.10
N LEU A 437 17.80 7.83 31.72
CA LEU A 437 16.62 7.32 32.43
C LEU A 437 16.92 6.97 33.88
N ARG A 438 18.08 6.35 34.15
CA ARG A 438 18.56 6.07 35.51
C ARG A 438 18.74 7.36 36.31
N ASP A 439 19.33 8.38 35.70
CA ASP A 439 19.60 9.64 36.40
C ASP A 439 18.29 10.37 36.72
N VAL A 440 17.34 10.46 35.78
CA VAL A 440 16.05 11.12 36.03
C VAL A 440 15.10 10.31 36.90
N ALA A 441 15.27 8.99 36.99
CA ALA A 441 14.52 8.13 37.91
C ALA A 441 14.75 8.46 39.39
N ARG A 442 15.79 9.27 39.69
CA ARG A 442 16.03 9.82 41.04
C ARG A 442 15.08 10.96 41.38
N ASP A 443 14.61 11.69 40.37
CA ASP A 443 13.81 12.90 40.53
C ASP A 443 12.32 12.64 40.33
N VAL A 444 11.97 11.76 39.38
CA VAL A 444 10.58 11.44 39.03
C VAL A 444 10.40 9.93 38.85
N PRO A 445 9.18 9.39 39.07
CA PRO A 445 8.88 8.00 38.73
C PRO A 445 9.06 7.75 37.22
N VAL A 446 9.81 6.69 36.90
CA VAL A 446 10.08 6.24 35.53
C VAL A 446 9.63 4.79 35.37
N GLY A 447 8.71 4.56 34.44
CA GLY A 447 8.30 3.22 34.03
C GLY A 447 8.95 2.80 32.72
N LEU A 448 9.53 1.60 32.68
CA LEU A 448 10.10 1.04 31.45
C LEU A 448 9.43 -0.28 31.09
N ALA A 449 9.01 -0.40 29.84
CA ALA A 449 8.43 -1.62 29.31
C ALA A 449 8.99 -1.97 27.92
N VAL A 450 9.35 -3.24 27.71
CA VAL A 450 9.76 -3.77 26.41
C VAL A 450 8.71 -4.77 25.92
N SER A 451 8.28 -4.67 24.67
CA SER A 451 7.34 -5.62 24.09
C SER A 451 8.08 -6.80 23.46
N ILE A 452 7.85 -8.00 24.00
CA ILE A 452 8.43 -9.27 23.56
C ILE A 452 7.32 -10.31 23.58
N ALA A 453 6.76 -10.63 22.41
CA ALA A 453 5.65 -11.57 22.28
C ALA A 453 6.10 -12.99 21.88
N LEU A 454 7.28 -13.10 21.26
CA LEU A 454 7.74 -14.30 20.56
C LEU A 454 9.23 -14.50 20.89
N LEU A 455 9.62 -15.74 21.20
CA LEU A 455 11.03 -16.15 21.25
C LEU A 455 11.52 -16.74 19.93
N ASP A 456 10.61 -17.39 19.19
CA ASP A 456 10.87 -17.95 17.87
C ASP A 456 11.19 -16.81 16.88
N GLU A 457 12.43 -16.78 16.40
CA GLU A 457 12.92 -15.76 15.47
C GLU A 457 12.26 -15.87 14.10
N GLU A 458 11.92 -17.08 13.64
CA GLU A 458 11.26 -17.28 12.35
C GLU A 458 9.81 -16.77 12.40
N LEU A 459 9.07 -17.17 13.44
CA LEU A 459 7.71 -16.70 13.67
C LEU A 459 7.67 -15.18 13.88
N GLN A 460 8.64 -14.64 14.63
CA GLN A 460 8.78 -13.20 14.82
C GLN A 460 9.09 -12.47 13.52
N HIS A 461 10.03 -12.97 12.70
CA HIS A 461 10.37 -12.35 11.42
C HIS A 461 9.18 -12.34 10.46
N ARG A 462 8.35 -13.39 10.49
CA ARG A 462 7.13 -13.47 9.67
C ARG A 462 6.02 -12.54 10.13
N LEU A 463 5.93 -12.24 11.43
CA LEU A 463 4.87 -11.41 12.01
C LEU A 463 5.26 -9.93 12.16
N GLU A 464 6.53 -9.64 12.45
CA GLU A 464 7.04 -8.29 12.76
C GLU A 464 8.41 -8.02 12.10
N PRO A 465 8.57 -8.14 10.77
CA PRO A 465 9.88 -8.22 10.09
C PRO A 465 10.83 -7.04 10.29
N GLY A 466 10.32 -5.84 10.62
CA GLY A 466 11.17 -4.67 10.82
C GLY A 466 11.68 -4.47 12.26
N THR A 467 11.19 -5.25 13.24
CA THR A 467 11.55 -5.06 14.66
C THR A 467 12.86 -5.80 14.97
N PRO A 468 13.63 -5.36 15.98
CA PRO A 468 14.77 -6.11 16.47
C PRO A 468 14.39 -7.53 16.90
N SER A 469 15.32 -8.48 16.70
CA SER A 469 15.08 -9.89 17.04
C SER A 469 14.70 -10.06 18.52
N PRO A 470 13.97 -11.14 18.88
CA PRO A 470 13.68 -11.47 20.27
C PRO A 470 14.92 -11.42 21.16
N ARG A 471 16.05 -11.99 20.69
CA ARG A 471 17.33 -11.94 21.39
C ARG A 471 17.81 -10.51 21.66
N ALA A 472 17.76 -9.63 20.67
CA ALA A 472 18.18 -8.24 20.85
C ALA A 472 17.30 -7.48 21.85
N ARG A 473 15.99 -7.79 21.91
CA ARG A 473 15.06 -7.21 22.89
C ARG A 473 15.27 -7.78 24.30
N LEU A 474 15.58 -9.06 24.44
CA LEU A 474 15.98 -9.67 25.72
C LEU A 474 17.25 -9.01 26.28
N GLU A 475 18.24 -8.79 25.42
CA GLU A 475 19.48 -8.07 25.80
C GLU A 475 19.21 -6.63 26.27
N LEU A 476 18.21 -5.96 25.69
CA LEU A 476 17.78 -4.63 26.14
C LEU A 476 17.20 -4.67 27.56
N VAL A 477 16.39 -5.68 27.88
CA VAL A 477 15.85 -5.88 29.24
C VAL A 477 17.00 -6.07 30.23
N ARG A 478 17.95 -6.96 29.93
CA ARG A 478 19.15 -7.19 30.75
C ARG A 478 19.91 -5.89 31.02
N LYS A 479 20.20 -5.11 29.97
CA LYS A 479 20.90 -3.81 30.10
C LYS A 479 20.13 -2.80 30.94
N ALA A 480 18.80 -2.76 30.82
CA ALA A 480 17.99 -1.87 31.66
C ALA A 480 18.07 -2.25 33.15
N ARG A 481 18.08 -3.54 33.45
CA ARG A 481 18.24 -4.05 34.81
C ARG A 481 19.63 -3.78 35.37
N GLU A 482 20.68 -3.97 34.56
CA GLU A 482 22.07 -3.62 34.92
C GLU A 482 22.24 -2.13 35.19
N ALA A 483 21.45 -1.28 34.52
CA ALA A 483 21.40 0.16 34.79
C ALA A 483 20.60 0.51 36.07
N GLY A 484 20.04 -0.47 36.79
CA GLY A 484 19.26 -0.28 38.01
C GLY A 484 17.79 0.09 37.78
N LEU A 485 17.30 0.03 36.55
CA LEU A 485 15.91 0.42 36.21
C LEU A 485 14.99 -0.80 36.25
N PRO A 486 13.84 -0.75 36.97
CA PRO A 486 12.75 -1.71 36.79
C PRO A 486 12.34 -1.79 35.31
N CYS A 487 12.20 -3.00 34.78
CA CYS A 487 11.85 -3.22 33.37
C CYS A 487 10.79 -4.30 33.25
N SER A 488 9.57 -3.88 32.91
CA SER A 488 8.45 -4.77 32.65
C SER A 488 8.50 -5.29 31.22
N VAL A 489 7.95 -6.48 30.98
CA VAL A 489 7.82 -7.02 29.62
C VAL A 489 6.35 -7.18 29.25
N LEU A 490 6.01 -6.66 28.07
CA LEU A 490 4.69 -6.78 27.49
C LEU A 490 4.67 -7.94 26.48
N VAL A 491 4.12 -9.07 26.91
CA VAL A 491 3.89 -10.25 26.08
C VAL A 491 2.57 -10.05 25.33
N ALA A 492 2.65 -9.24 24.28
CA ALA A 492 1.51 -8.84 23.50
C ALA A 492 1.87 -8.71 22.02
N PRO A 493 1.19 -9.44 21.12
CA PRO A 493 0.05 -10.32 21.41
C PRO A 493 0.46 -11.74 21.81
N VAL A 494 -0.26 -12.37 22.75
CA VAL A 494 -0.33 -13.84 22.83
C VAL A 494 -1.24 -14.34 21.71
N LEU A 495 -0.74 -15.24 20.86
CA LEU A 495 -1.43 -15.78 19.70
C LEU A 495 -2.16 -17.09 20.04
N PRO A 496 -3.51 -17.12 19.94
CA PRO A 496 -4.28 -18.33 20.22
C PRO A 496 -3.83 -19.57 19.44
N TRP A 497 -3.60 -20.67 20.14
CA TRP A 497 -3.12 -21.95 19.62
C TRP A 497 -1.73 -21.95 18.99
N LEU A 498 -1.01 -20.83 19.03
CA LEU A 498 0.34 -20.70 18.48
C LEU A 498 1.38 -20.42 19.57
N THR A 499 1.04 -19.56 20.53
CA THR A 499 1.97 -19.13 21.58
C THR A 499 1.30 -19.13 22.95
N ASP A 500 0.16 -19.80 23.09
CA ASP A 500 -0.66 -19.81 24.30
C ASP A 500 -0.66 -21.18 25.01
N SER A 501 0.11 -22.15 24.53
CA SER A 501 0.31 -23.40 25.27
C SER A 501 1.05 -23.12 26.58
N GLU A 502 0.78 -23.93 27.60
CA GLU A 502 1.44 -23.78 28.91
C GLU A 502 2.96 -23.90 28.78
N GLU A 503 3.44 -24.84 27.99
CA GLU A 503 4.88 -25.04 27.70
C GLU A 503 5.51 -23.80 27.02
N ALA A 504 4.86 -23.24 26.00
CA ALA A 504 5.40 -22.06 25.31
C ALA A 504 5.43 -20.82 26.22
N LEU A 505 4.39 -20.64 27.05
CA LEU A 505 4.32 -19.55 28.02
C LEU A 505 5.34 -19.74 29.14
N ASP A 506 5.51 -20.96 29.67
CA ASP A 506 6.48 -21.29 30.72
C ASP A 506 7.91 -21.04 30.22
N ALA A 507 8.24 -21.50 29.00
CA ALA A 507 9.53 -21.27 28.37
C ALA A 507 9.80 -19.78 28.13
N LEU A 508 8.80 -19.03 27.65
CA LEU A 508 8.94 -17.58 27.49
C LEU A 508 9.19 -16.89 28.84
N PHE A 509 8.38 -17.17 29.85
CA PHE A 509 8.49 -16.54 31.16
C PHE A 509 9.79 -16.90 31.88
N ALA A 510 10.26 -18.15 31.76
CA ALA A 510 11.56 -18.55 32.27
C ALA A 510 12.69 -17.71 31.66
N ARG A 511 12.67 -17.48 30.33
CA ARG A 511 13.67 -16.63 29.66
C ARG A 511 13.56 -15.16 30.04
N LEU A 512 12.35 -14.66 30.29
CA LEU A 512 12.15 -13.29 30.76
C LEU A 512 12.67 -13.08 32.19
N ALA A 513 12.46 -14.06 33.07
CA ALA A 513 13.01 -14.06 34.43
C ALA A 513 14.55 -14.13 34.42
N ASP A 514 15.14 -14.98 33.56
CA ASP A 514 16.59 -15.14 33.40
C ASP A 514 17.28 -13.81 33.02
N VAL A 515 16.68 -13.02 32.13
CA VAL A 515 17.21 -11.68 31.77
C VAL A 515 16.84 -10.57 32.77
N GLY A 516 16.17 -10.92 33.87
CA GLY A 516 15.87 -10.02 34.99
C GLY A 516 14.62 -9.16 34.83
N ALA A 517 13.68 -9.53 33.95
CA ALA A 517 12.41 -8.80 33.82
C ALA A 517 11.73 -8.66 35.19
N THR A 518 11.25 -7.45 35.50
CA THR A 518 10.69 -7.14 36.83
C THR A 518 9.24 -7.53 36.97
N SER A 519 8.49 -7.46 35.88
CA SER A 519 7.11 -7.95 35.81
C SER A 519 6.76 -8.31 34.38
N VAL A 520 5.76 -9.16 34.19
CA VAL A 520 5.24 -9.48 32.87
C VAL A 520 3.75 -9.21 32.80
N THR A 521 3.32 -8.73 31.65
CA THR A 521 1.90 -8.65 31.31
C THR A 521 1.66 -9.31 29.97
N ALA A 522 0.77 -10.30 29.98
CA ALA A 522 0.35 -11.00 28.79
C ALA A 522 -1.10 -10.69 28.47
N PHE A 523 -1.41 -10.45 27.20
CA PHE A 523 -2.79 -10.41 26.73
C PHE A 523 -2.94 -10.96 25.32
N ALA A 524 -4.11 -11.54 25.09
CA ALA A 524 -4.47 -12.16 23.82
C ALA A 524 -4.46 -11.13 22.68
N LEU A 525 -4.15 -11.63 21.48
CA LEU A 525 -4.25 -10.90 20.23
C LEU A 525 -5.59 -10.16 20.10
N HIS A 526 -5.50 -8.88 19.76
CA HIS A 526 -6.65 -8.01 19.51
C HIS A 526 -6.69 -7.64 18.02
N LEU A 527 -7.78 -7.98 17.34
CA LEU A 527 -7.91 -7.87 15.88
C LEU A 527 -8.96 -6.82 15.49
N ARG A 528 -8.54 -5.55 15.48
CA ARG A 528 -9.34 -4.43 14.92
C ARG A 528 -9.53 -4.59 13.41
N PRO A 529 -10.56 -3.95 12.81
CA PRO A 529 -10.66 -3.82 11.36
C PRO A 529 -9.36 -3.30 10.74
N GLY A 530 -8.97 -3.83 9.58
CA GLY A 530 -7.67 -3.67 8.93
C GLY A 530 -6.65 -4.72 9.39
N ALA A 531 -6.36 -4.76 10.70
CA ALA A 531 -5.43 -5.72 11.28
C ALA A 531 -5.95 -7.17 11.22
N ARG A 532 -7.26 -7.35 11.33
CA ARG A 532 -7.93 -8.66 11.22
C ARG A 532 -7.74 -9.30 9.87
N GLU A 533 -7.90 -8.53 8.79
CA GLU A 533 -7.82 -9.01 7.41
C GLU A 533 -6.36 -9.32 7.06
N TRP A 534 -5.43 -8.52 7.57
CA TRP A 534 -4.00 -8.81 7.45
C TRP A 534 -3.62 -10.08 8.22
N PHE A 535 -3.94 -10.15 9.52
CA PHE A 535 -3.63 -11.31 10.35
C PHE A 535 -4.35 -12.56 9.87
N GLY A 536 -5.60 -12.44 9.41
CA GLY A 536 -6.37 -13.54 8.84
C GLY A 536 -5.76 -14.10 7.56
N ARG A 537 -5.16 -13.24 6.70
CA ARG A 537 -4.38 -13.70 5.54
C ARG A 537 -3.10 -14.39 5.96
N TRP A 538 -2.37 -13.83 6.91
CA TRP A 538 -1.16 -14.45 7.46
C TRP A 538 -1.45 -15.81 8.09
N LEU A 539 -2.51 -15.90 8.89
CA LEU A 539 -2.97 -17.12 9.55
C LEU A 539 -3.43 -18.15 8.52
N ALA A 540 -4.19 -17.74 7.50
CA ALA A 540 -4.60 -18.65 6.43
C ALA A 540 -3.42 -19.19 5.60
N GLY A 541 -2.33 -18.42 5.48
CA GLY A 541 -1.11 -18.85 4.78
C GLY A 541 -0.12 -19.63 5.64
N THR A 542 -0.19 -19.52 6.97
CA THR A 542 0.82 -20.09 7.89
C THR A 542 0.26 -21.21 8.76
N HIS A 543 -0.99 -21.09 9.17
CA HIS A 543 -1.73 -21.99 10.06
C HIS A 543 -3.19 -22.14 9.59
N PRO A 544 -3.43 -22.65 8.36
CA PRO A 544 -4.77 -22.76 7.78
C PRO A 544 -5.75 -23.56 8.65
N GLU A 545 -5.26 -24.56 9.39
CA GLU A 545 -6.00 -25.38 10.34
C GLU A 545 -6.61 -24.55 11.49
N LEU A 546 -6.00 -23.42 11.82
CA LEU A 546 -6.49 -22.51 12.86
C LEU A 546 -7.51 -21.51 12.33
N VAL A 547 -7.66 -21.33 11.01
CA VAL A 547 -8.58 -20.34 10.42
C VAL A 547 -10.02 -20.51 10.89
N PRO A 548 -10.63 -21.72 10.88
CA PRO A 548 -11.99 -21.88 11.38
C PRO A 548 -12.12 -21.48 12.85
N ARG A 549 -11.13 -21.86 13.68
CA ARG A 549 -11.11 -21.57 15.12
C ARG A 549 -10.96 -20.07 15.40
N TYR A 550 -10.11 -19.38 14.65
CA TYR A 550 -9.95 -17.92 14.75
C TYR A 550 -11.20 -17.19 14.26
N ARG A 551 -11.83 -17.63 13.16
CA ARG A 551 -13.10 -17.04 12.70
C ARG A 551 -14.16 -17.13 13.78
N GLU A 552 -14.26 -18.28 14.45
CA GLU A 552 -15.17 -18.45 15.57
C GLU A 552 -14.80 -17.55 16.77
N LEU A 553 -13.51 -17.54 17.14
CA LEU A 553 -12.99 -16.80 18.30
C LEU A 553 -13.20 -15.29 18.20
N TYR A 554 -13.15 -14.73 16.98
CA TYR A 554 -13.32 -13.30 16.71
C TYR A 554 -14.67 -12.94 16.05
N ALA A 555 -15.62 -13.88 16.02
CA ALA A 555 -16.92 -13.69 15.35
C ALA A 555 -17.73 -12.48 15.87
N ARG A 556 -17.56 -12.11 17.15
CA ARG A 556 -18.35 -11.06 17.82
C ARG A 556 -17.65 -9.70 17.89
N GLY A 557 -16.47 -9.54 17.31
CA GLY A 557 -15.74 -8.26 17.35
C GLY A 557 -14.24 -8.43 17.54
N SER A 558 -13.54 -7.32 17.81
CA SER A 558 -12.07 -7.23 17.81
C SER A 558 -11.38 -7.96 18.96
N TYR A 559 -12.14 -8.28 19.99
CA TYR A 559 -11.66 -9.00 21.16
C TYR A 559 -11.97 -10.49 21.05
N VAL A 560 -11.06 -11.31 21.58
CA VAL A 560 -11.33 -12.73 21.85
C VAL A 560 -12.54 -12.89 22.76
N ARG A 561 -13.29 -14.00 22.59
CA ARG A 561 -14.42 -14.36 23.45
C ARG A 561 -14.00 -14.40 24.93
N LYS A 562 -14.94 -14.05 25.82
CA LYS A 562 -14.73 -14.00 27.28
C LYS A 562 -14.12 -15.29 27.82
N ALA A 563 -14.66 -16.45 27.45
CA ALA A 563 -14.16 -17.76 27.88
C ALA A 563 -12.68 -17.99 27.53
N TYR A 564 -12.22 -17.60 26.34
CA TYR A 564 -10.81 -17.72 25.98
C TYR A 564 -9.92 -16.80 26.83
N ARG A 565 -10.40 -15.57 27.11
CA ARG A 565 -9.66 -14.61 27.96
C ARG A 565 -9.49 -15.14 29.38
N GLU A 566 -10.54 -15.71 29.96
CA GLU A 566 -10.52 -16.32 31.29
C GLU A 566 -9.57 -17.52 31.31
N GLY A 567 -9.68 -18.44 30.35
CA GLY A 567 -8.77 -19.58 30.25
C GLY A 567 -7.31 -19.21 29.95
N LEU A 568 -7.05 -18.09 29.26
CA LEU A 568 -5.68 -17.57 29.14
C LEU A 568 -5.16 -17.02 30.48
N ALA A 569 -6.00 -16.31 31.25
CA ALA A 569 -5.61 -15.78 32.55
C ALA A 569 -5.31 -16.90 33.57
N GLU A 570 -6.09 -17.98 33.55
CA GLU A 570 -5.87 -19.17 34.37
C GLU A 570 -4.55 -19.88 34.06
N ARG A 571 -4.14 -19.90 32.78
CA ARG A 571 -2.82 -20.43 32.36
C ARG A 571 -1.68 -19.49 32.74
N VAL A 572 -1.83 -18.19 32.49
CA VAL A 572 -0.75 -17.20 32.67
C VAL A 572 -0.44 -16.95 34.15
N GLY A 573 -1.47 -16.81 35.00
CA GLY A 573 -1.30 -16.39 36.40
C GLY A 573 -0.36 -17.29 37.23
N PRO A 574 -0.54 -18.62 37.23
CA PRO A 574 0.36 -19.55 37.92
C PRO A 574 1.79 -19.50 37.41
N LEU A 575 1.99 -19.40 36.10
CA LEU A 575 3.33 -19.33 35.50
C LEU A 575 4.05 -18.04 35.87
N LEU A 576 3.35 -16.90 35.91
CA LEU A 576 3.93 -15.64 36.38
C LEU A 576 4.43 -15.74 37.83
N ARG A 577 3.62 -16.33 38.73
CA ARG A 577 4.01 -16.57 40.13
C ARG A 577 5.22 -17.49 40.23
N ARG A 578 5.22 -18.58 39.44
CA ARG A 578 6.32 -19.56 39.41
C ARG A 578 7.66 -18.92 39.07
N HIS A 579 7.67 -17.96 38.13
CA HIS A 579 8.87 -17.25 37.70
C HIS A 579 9.11 -15.93 38.42
N GLY A 580 8.28 -15.56 39.41
CA GLY A 580 8.41 -14.31 40.17
C GLY A 580 8.10 -13.04 39.37
N LEU A 581 7.34 -13.16 38.28
CA LEU A 581 7.02 -12.08 37.32
C LEU A 581 5.63 -11.47 37.56
N ASP A 582 4.94 -11.90 38.60
CA ASP A 582 3.62 -11.40 39.04
C ASP A 582 3.71 -10.15 39.93
N ARG A 583 4.90 -9.85 40.45
CA ARG A 583 5.15 -8.71 41.33
C ARG A 583 5.16 -7.39 40.56
N LYS A 584 4.58 -6.36 41.17
CA LYS A 584 4.59 -4.97 40.67
C LYS A 584 5.55 -4.12 41.50
N ASP A 585 6.79 -4.56 41.64
CA ASP A 585 7.79 -3.81 42.39
C ASP A 585 8.32 -2.65 41.51
N GLY A 586 7.74 -1.46 41.67
CA GLY A 586 8.10 -0.24 40.95
C GLY A 586 6.90 0.53 40.38
N PHE A 587 7.16 1.68 39.76
CA PHE A 587 6.14 2.47 39.06
C PHE A 587 5.54 1.63 37.91
N ASP A 588 4.34 1.09 38.13
CA ASP A 588 3.59 0.36 37.11
C ASP A 588 2.94 1.37 36.16
N PRO A 589 3.36 1.46 34.88
CA PRO A 589 2.76 2.36 33.90
C PRO A 589 1.30 2.01 33.57
N ARG A 590 0.73 0.98 34.22
CA ARG A 590 -0.68 0.51 34.17
C ARG A 590 -1.42 0.62 35.52
N ALA A 591 -0.80 1.10 36.60
CA ALA A 591 -1.49 1.31 37.88
C ALA A 591 -2.21 2.67 37.88
N PRO A 592 -3.50 2.72 38.27
CA PRO A 592 -4.22 3.99 38.39
C PRO A 592 -3.45 4.92 39.33
N GLU A 593 -3.39 6.22 39.00
CA GLU A 593 -2.85 7.23 39.89
C GLU A 593 -3.51 7.08 41.27
N LEU A 594 -2.74 6.62 42.26
CA LEU A 594 -3.13 6.84 43.64
C LEU A 594 -3.19 8.36 43.80
N PRO A 595 -4.28 8.92 44.37
CA PRO A 595 -4.29 10.32 44.75
C PRO A 595 -3.03 10.54 45.57
N ALA A 596 -2.25 11.57 45.21
CA ALA A 596 -1.11 12.00 46.02
C ALA A 596 -1.58 11.96 47.46
N ALA A 597 -0.96 11.09 48.28
CA ALA A 597 -1.31 10.95 49.68
C ALA A 597 -1.40 12.37 50.22
N ALA A 598 -2.61 12.75 50.64
CA ALA A 598 -2.85 14.03 51.26
C ALA A 598 -1.72 14.18 52.29
N ALA A 599 -0.93 15.24 52.14
CA ALA A 599 0.09 15.57 53.11
C ALA A 599 -0.53 15.35 54.49
N ALA A 600 0.11 14.51 55.30
CA ALA A 600 -0.35 14.20 56.64
C ALA A 600 -0.76 15.54 57.28
N PRO A 601 -1.98 15.65 57.84
CA PRO A 601 -2.43 16.91 58.38
C PRO A 601 -1.38 17.35 59.40
N ALA A 602 -0.86 18.55 59.22
CA ALA A 602 -0.09 19.19 60.25
C ALA A 602 -1.00 19.30 61.47
N GLU A 603 -0.81 18.41 62.44
CA GLU A 603 -1.29 18.59 63.79
C GLU A 603 -0.61 19.85 64.32
N GLN A 604 -1.29 20.98 64.17
CA GLN A 604 -1.07 22.12 65.03
C GLN A 604 -2.32 22.31 65.87
N LEU A 605 -2.12 21.99 67.15
CA LEU A 605 -2.99 22.23 68.28
C LEU A 605 -3.77 23.56 68.19
N ARG A 606 -5.08 23.40 68.38
CA ARG A 606 -5.97 24.17 69.27
C ARG A 606 -5.64 25.63 69.52
N LEU A 607 -6.60 26.48 69.16
CA LEU A 607 -7.23 27.32 70.19
C LEU A 607 -8.46 26.58 70.72
N LEU A 608 -8.36 26.23 72.01
CA LEU A 608 -9.36 25.70 72.97
C LEU A 608 -9.84 24.24 72.77
#